data_AF-A0A1H6AF87-F1
#
_entry.id   AF-A0A1H6AF87-F1
#
_cell.length_a   1.000
_cell.length_b   1.000
_cell.length_c   1.000
_cell.angle_alpha   90.00
_cell.angle_beta   90.00
_cell.angle_gamma   90.00
#
_symmetry.space_group_name_H-M   'P 1'
#
loop_
_entity.id
_entity.type
_entity.pdbx_description
1 polymer ?
#
loop_
_entity_poly.entity_id
_entity_poly.type
_entity_poly.pdbx_seq_one_letter_code
_entity_poly.pdbx_strand_id
1 'polypeptide(L)'
;MTSWFNKALIEVAQKLRPMQSDFPDYKEIDRYTVLFSLGEQEFLLREVEGDSVQALLRRDDGSWAKEMTQFAVGDLASAQFDIRHEYRHCYYDYTNKTLFALATQLSIHKVLHVIEWGCYQVPNVVMRFKKLRQPTRLSVLMAIEQITVGDPYIDINATRVCNHLYGTRSVYNSKRSSLVKRVGLILESLAESQELKATQSINFRVTGKALVTTEHLLEERNKERRSERNATAMRWLTAALVVIGMFQSELLRTEFYISIDTIVSTLSSLLGDIHTKG
;
A
#
# COMPACT_ATOMS: atom_id res chain seq x y z
N MET A 1 29.23 -4.02 31.07
CA MET A 1 28.08 -3.56 30.25
C MET A 1 27.93 -2.03 30.23
N THR A 2 28.19 -1.33 31.34
CA THR A 2 28.29 0.14 31.44
C THR A 2 29.27 0.78 30.45
N SER A 3 30.40 0.12 30.14
CA SER A 3 31.42 0.63 29.20
C SER A 3 30.91 0.94 27.79
N TRP A 4 30.02 0.13 27.22
CA TRP A 4 29.52 0.34 25.85
C TRP A 4 28.51 1.47 25.75
N PHE A 5 27.64 1.61 26.76
CA PHE A 5 26.71 2.71 26.86
C PHE A 5 27.44 4.04 27.03
N ASN A 6 28.44 4.10 27.93
CA ASN A 6 29.24 5.31 28.13
C ASN A 6 29.96 5.72 26.85
N LYS A 7 30.51 4.75 26.10
CA LYS A 7 31.16 5.00 24.81
C LYS A 7 30.18 5.58 23.78
N ALA A 8 28.99 5.00 23.66
CA ALA A 8 27.94 5.52 22.75
C ALA A 8 27.46 6.92 23.18
N LEU A 9 27.35 7.17 24.48
CA LEU A 9 26.93 8.45 25.03
C LEU A 9 27.98 9.55 24.80
N ILE A 10 29.27 9.22 24.91
CA ILE A 10 30.39 10.11 24.54
C ILE A 10 30.40 10.39 23.03
N GLU A 11 30.19 9.37 22.19
CA GLU A 11 30.11 9.54 20.73
C GLU A 11 28.96 10.47 20.32
N VAL A 12 27.83 10.36 21.02
CA VAL A 12 26.64 11.17 20.77
C VAL A 12 26.74 12.56 21.41
N ALA A 13 27.64 12.78 22.37
CA ALA A 13 27.80 14.06 23.08
C ALA A 13 27.97 15.27 22.14
N GLN A 14 28.71 15.09 21.03
CA GLN A 14 28.92 16.13 20.02
C GLN A 14 27.66 16.47 19.20
N LYS A 15 26.64 15.61 19.26
CA LYS A 15 25.37 15.71 18.53
C LYS A 15 24.18 15.98 19.46
N LEU A 16 24.44 16.16 20.76
CA LEU A 16 23.43 16.62 21.71
C LEU A 16 23.06 18.05 21.37
N ARG A 17 21.82 18.26 20.94
CA ARG A 17 21.27 19.59 20.73
C ARG A 17 19.86 19.62 21.29
N PRO A 18 19.47 20.70 21.98
CA PRO A 18 18.08 20.86 22.39
C PRO A 18 17.22 20.92 21.12
N MET A 19 15.97 20.48 21.27
CA MET A 19 14.95 20.60 20.23
C MET A 19 14.63 22.09 20.02
N GLN A 20 15.45 22.78 19.22
CA GLN A 20 15.21 24.14 18.76
C GLN A 20 14.36 24.13 17.49
N SER A 21 13.43 25.08 17.43
CA SER A 21 12.43 25.26 16.37
C SER A 21 12.98 25.74 15.02
N ASP A 22 14.29 25.92 14.89
CA ASP A 22 14.88 26.26 13.61
C ASP A 22 14.79 25.04 12.71
N PHE A 23 14.28 25.22 11.48
CA PHE A 23 14.13 24.21 10.44
C PHE A 23 15.41 24.16 9.60
N PRO A 24 16.46 23.42 10.00
CA PRO A 24 17.61 23.20 9.13
C PRO A 24 17.20 22.41 7.88
N ASP A 25 18.05 22.43 6.86
CA ASP A 25 17.90 21.57 5.68
C ASP A 25 17.82 20.09 6.13
N TYR A 26 16.83 19.36 5.62
CA TYR A 26 16.45 18.01 6.05
C TYR A 26 17.60 16.99 5.97
N LYS A 27 18.61 17.26 5.13
CA LYS A 27 19.78 16.38 4.92
C LYS A 27 20.77 16.41 6.07
N GLU A 28 20.77 17.47 6.88
CA GLU A 28 21.78 17.73 7.92
C GLU A 28 21.28 17.42 9.34
N ILE A 29 20.03 16.95 9.47
CA ILE A 29 19.42 16.66 10.78
C ILE A 29 19.91 15.30 11.29
N ASP A 30 20.79 15.36 12.28
CA ASP A 30 21.24 14.24 13.12
C ASP A 30 21.43 14.74 14.56
N ARG A 31 20.39 14.65 15.39
CA ARG A 31 20.34 15.26 16.73
C ARG A 31 19.84 14.28 17.77
N TYR A 32 20.41 14.34 18.96
CA TYR A 32 19.99 13.50 20.08
C TYR A 32 19.49 14.36 21.24
N THR A 33 18.37 13.95 21.83
CA THR A 33 17.85 14.45 23.09
C THR A 33 17.86 13.29 24.08
N VAL A 34 18.59 13.44 25.18
CA VAL A 34 18.72 12.39 26.19
C VAL A 34 18.13 12.91 27.49
N LEU A 35 17.07 12.26 27.94
CA LEU A 35 16.46 12.47 29.24
C LEU A 35 16.86 11.31 30.14
N PHE A 36 17.15 11.59 31.41
CA PHE A 36 17.34 10.56 32.41
C PHE A 36 16.64 10.90 33.71
N SER A 37 16.11 9.87 34.36
CA SER A 37 15.38 10.00 35.63
C SER A 37 16.16 9.29 36.74
N LEU A 38 16.44 10.03 37.81
CA LEU A 38 17.07 9.52 39.02
C LEU A 38 16.08 9.67 40.18
N GLY A 39 15.42 8.57 40.55
CA GLY A 39 14.30 8.63 41.48
C GLY A 39 13.09 9.35 40.86
N GLU A 40 12.60 10.40 41.52
CA GLU A 40 11.45 11.21 41.06
C GLU A 40 11.86 12.44 40.23
N GLN A 41 13.17 12.70 40.08
CA GLN A 41 13.68 13.87 39.37
C GLN A 41 14.12 13.51 37.95
N GLU A 42 13.74 14.35 36.99
CA GLU A 42 14.11 14.23 35.58
C GLU A 42 15.17 15.25 35.20
N PHE A 43 16.12 14.80 34.39
CA PHE A 43 17.27 15.58 33.97
C PHE A 43 17.42 15.53 32.44
N LEU A 44 17.72 16.68 31.83
CA LEU A 44 18.06 16.79 30.42
C LEU A 44 19.56 16.86 30.25
N LEU A 45 20.13 15.87 29.57
CA LEU A 45 21.54 15.82 29.26
C LEU A 45 21.91 16.94 28.28
N ARG A 46 22.95 17.71 28.59
CA ARG A 46 23.47 18.76 27.71
C ARG A 46 24.85 18.48 27.19
N GLU A 47 25.75 18.09 28.10
CA GLU A 47 27.15 17.93 27.77
C GLU A 47 27.76 16.78 28.56
N VAL A 48 28.74 16.13 27.94
CA VAL A 48 29.45 14.98 28.50
C VAL A 48 30.93 15.27 28.35
N GLU A 49 31.58 15.60 29.46
CA GLU A 49 33.01 15.88 29.53
C GLU A 49 33.70 14.73 30.25
N GLY A 50 34.26 13.81 29.45
CA GLY A 50 34.99 12.65 29.95
C GLY A 50 34.12 11.75 30.84
N ASP A 51 34.38 11.78 32.14
CA ASP A 51 33.68 10.97 33.16
C ASP A 51 32.63 11.78 33.96
N SER A 52 32.36 13.01 33.53
CA SER A 52 31.36 13.87 34.14
C SER A 52 30.28 14.28 33.14
N VAL A 53 29.05 14.33 33.63
CA VAL A 53 27.85 14.59 32.85
C VAL A 53 27.17 15.84 33.38
N GLN A 54 26.94 16.81 32.50
CA GLN A 54 26.22 18.03 32.82
C GLN A 54 24.77 17.92 32.34
N ALA A 55 23.83 18.11 33.27
CA ALA A 55 22.41 18.00 32.98
C ALA A 55 21.60 19.12 33.63
N LEU A 56 20.48 19.47 33.00
CA LEU A 56 19.53 20.45 33.53
C LEU A 56 18.43 19.73 34.28
N LEU A 57 18.16 20.14 35.51
CA LEU A 57 17.04 19.62 36.30
C LEU A 57 15.71 20.15 35.75
N ARG A 58 14.70 19.28 35.65
CA ARG A 58 13.32 19.68 35.37
C ARG A 58 12.71 20.30 36.62
N ARG A 59 12.23 21.54 36.53
CA ARG A 59 11.51 22.23 37.61
C ARG A 59 10.04 21.79 37.65
N ASP A 60 9.40 22.02 38.79
CA ASP A 60 7.98 21.71 39.02
C ASP A 60 7.03 22.47 38.08
N ASP A 61 7.47 23.61 37.53
CA ASP A 61 6.74 24.39 36.52
C ASP A 61 6.85 23.79 35.10
N GLY A 62 7.55 22.66 34.94
CA GLY A 62 7.78 22.00 33.66
C GLY A 62 8.91 22.63 32.82
N SER A 63 9.56 23.68 33.31
CA SER A 63 10.70 24.33 32.64
C SER A 63 12.03 23.68 33.06
N TRP A 64 13.06 23.86 32.23
CA TRP A 64 14.41 23.39 32.55
C TRP A 64 15.14 24.45 33.39
N ALA A 65 15.77 24.03 34.49
CA ALA A 65 16.61 24.91 35.29
C ALA A 65 17.73 25.51 34.42
N LYS A 66 18.13 26.76 34.73
CA LYS A 66 19.26 27.43 34.05
C LYS A 66 20.61 26.96 34.59
N GLU A 67 20.64 26.43 35.80
CA GLU A 67 21.83 25.93 36.46
C GLU A 67 22.07 24.47 36.05
N MET A 68 23.33 24.14 35.76
CA MET A 68 23.74 22.80 35.37
C MET A 68 24.14 21.99 36.59
N THR A 69 23.59 20.80 36.72
CA THR A 69 23.99 19.83 37.75
C THR A 69 24.98 18.84 37.15
N GLN A 70 26.11 18.63 37.83
CA GLN A 70 27.15 17.71 37.39
C GLN A 70 26.97 16.35 38.10
N PHE A 71 27.00 15.27 37.33
CA PHE A 71 26.92 13.90 37.81
C PHE A 71 28.16 13.11 37.37
N ALA A 72 28.63 12.18 38.18
CA ALA A 72 29.62 11.21 37.74
C ALA A 72 28.93 10.17 36.85
N VAL A 73 29.60 9.73 35.78
CA VAL A 73 29.04 8.72 34.86
C VAL A 73 28.73 7.40 35.57
N GLY A 74 29.43 7.09 36.67
CA GLY A 74 29.16 5.93 37.52
C GLY A 74 27.77 5.95 38.17
N ASP A 75 27.27 7.13 38.54
CA ASP A 75 25.98 7.30 39.23
C ASP A 75 24.79 7.11 38.29
N LEU A 76 25.03 7.22 36.98
CA LEU A 76 24.05 7.02 35.92
C LEU A 76 23.76 5.55 35.61
N ALA A 77 24.45 4.61 36.28
CA ALA A 77 24.24 3.18 36.07
C ALA A 77 22.80 2.74 36.45
N SER A 78 22.22 3.31 37.51
CA SER A 78 20.87 3.02 38.01
C SER A 78 19.77 3.88 37.40
N ALA A 79 20.11 4.98 36.72
CA ALA A 79 19.13 5.90 36.14
C ALA A 79 18.35 5.26 34.98
N GLN A 80 17.08 5.63 34.82
CA GLN A 80 16.28 5.31 33.64
C GLN A 80 16.53 6.35 32.57
N PHE A 81 16.61 5.93 31.30
CA PHE A 81 16.92 6.84 30.19
C PHE A 81 15.80 6.78 29.16
N ASP A 82 15.42 7.96 28.66
CA ASP A 82 14.59 8.13 27.49
C ASP A 82 15.39 8.94 26.46
N ILE A 83 15.81 8.28 25.39
CA ILE A 83 16.68 8.86 24.37
C ILE A 83 15.89 8.99 23.08
N ARG A 84 15.71 10.22 22.62
CA ARG A 84 15.09 10.53 21.32
C ARG A 84 16.16 10.92 20.32
N HIS A 85 16.26 10.18 19.23
CA HIS A 85 17.13 10.47 18.10
C HIS A 85 16.30 11.02 16.94
N GLU A 86 16.59 12.24 16.52
CA GLU A 86 16.02 12.87 15.33
C GLU A 86 17.01 12.73 14.18
N TYR A 87 16.63 11.96 13.16
CA TYR A 87 17.44 11.76 11.96
C TYR A 87 16.60 12.00 10.72
N ARG A 88 16.91 13.05 9.95
CA ARG A 88 16.21 13.42 8.70
C ARG A 88 14.68 13.45 8.81
N HIS A 89 14.16 14.04 9.91
CA HIS A 89 12.74 14.11 10.29
C HIS A 89 12.05 12.79 10.71
N CYS A 90 12.80 11.70 10.84
CA CYS A 90 12.33 10.51 11.56
C CYS A 90 12.73 10.61 13.04
N TYR A 91 11.83 10.18 13.91
CA TYR A 91 12.04 10.11 15.36
C TYR A 91 12.23 8.65 15.77
N TYR A 92 13.34 8.36 16.45
CA TYR A 92 13.63 7.06 17.02
C TYR A 92 13.75 7.19 18.54
N ASP A 93 12.81 6.57 19.26
CA ASP A 93 12.77 6.60 20.73
C ASP A 93 13.40 5.32 21.29
N TYR A 94 14.34 5.48 22.22
CA TYR A 94 15.07 4.40 22.87
C TYR A 94 14.92 4.49 24.39
N THR A 95 14.19 3.54 24.97
CA THR A 95 14.02 3.40 26.43
C THR A 95 15.08 2.51 27.09
N ASN A 96 15.85 1.75 26.29
CA ASN A 96 16.83 0.79 26.78
C ASN A 96 18.26 1.21 26.40
N LYS A 97 19.14 1.33 27.41
CA LYS A 97 20.57 1.67 27.29
C LYS A 97 21.31 0.78 26.29
N THR A 98 21.03 -0.53 26.33
CA THR A 98 21.73 -1.51 25.49
C THR A 98 21.30 -1.41 24.03
N LEU A 99 20.00 -1.23 23.79
CA LEU A 99 19.44 -1.04 22.46
C LEU A 99 20.00 0.23 21.82
N PHE A 100 20.08 1.32 22.58
CA PHE A 100 20.67 2.58 22.13
C PHE A 100 22.15 2.43 21.73
N ALA A 101 22.96 1.79 22.58
CA ALA A 101 24.39 1.58 22.31
C ALA A 101 24.61 0.74 21.03
N LEU A 102 23.83 -0.34 20.86
CA LEU A 102 23.90 -1.18 19.66
C LEU A 102 23.39 -0.45 18.42
N ALA A 103 22.27 0.29 18.53
CA ALA A 103 21.69 1.04 17.41
C ALA A 103 22.63 2.15 16.90
N THR A 104 23.36 2.79 17.81
CA THR A 104 24.38 3.79 17.49
C THR A 104 25.58 3.14 16.81
N GLN A 105 26.14 2.08 17.41
CA GLN A 105 27.33 1.39 16.89
C GLN A 105 27.10 0.78 15.50
N LEU A 106 25.92 0.18 15.27
CA LEU A 106 25.56 -0.46 14.00
C LEU A 106 24.89 0.49 13.01
N SER A 107 24.74 1.79 13.36
CA SER A 107 24.04 2.78 12.54
C SER A 107 22.65 2.32 12.06
N ILE A 108 21.90 1.62 12.91
CA ILE A 108 20.60 1.01 12.57
C ILE A 108 19.59 2.07 12.10
N HIS A 109 19.66 3.29 12.64
CA HIS A 109 18.85 4.44 12.22
C HIS A 109 18.97 4.75 10.71
N LYS A 110 20.15 4.55 10.10
CA LYS A 110 20.32 4.76 8.64
C LYS A 110 19.56 3.71 7.84
N VAL A 111 19.58 2.47 8.31
CA VAL A 111 18.87 1.35 7.67
C VAL A 111 17.36 1.53 7.81
N LEU A 112 16.89 1.87 9.01
CA LEU A 112 15.47 2.19 9.26
C LEU A 112 14.99 3.33 8.36
N HIS A 113 15.75 4.43 8.26
CA HIS A 113 15.43 5.53 7.36
C HIS A 113 15.33 5.07 5.89
N VAL A 114 16.26 4.23 5.41
CA VAL A 114 16.21 3.71 4.04
C VAL A 114 14.98 2.83 3.81
N ILE A 115 14.59 2.02 4.81
CA ILE A 115 13.39 1.18 4.74
C ILE A 115 12.13 2.05 4.76
N GLU A 116 12.01 3.02 5.67
CA GLU A 116 10.87 3.94 5.76
C GLU A 116 10.71 4.76 4.49
N TRP A 117 11.80 5.35 4.00
CA TRP A 117 11.82 6.09 2.74
C TRP A 117 11.49 5.18 1.55
N GLY A 118 12.05 3.97 1.53
CA GLY A 118 11.77 2.95 0.52
C GLY A 118 10.30 2.56 0.49
N CYS A 119 9.71 2.23 1.64
CA CYS A 119 8.29 1.90 1.77
C CYS A 119 7.37 3.05 1.33
N TYR A 120 7.79 4.30 1.51
CA TYR A 120 7.04 5.47 1.02
C TYR A 120 7.16 5.66 -0.50
N GLN A 121 8.32 5.37 -1.09
CA GLN A 121 8.59 5.53 -2.52
C GLN A 121 8.09 4.35 -3.38
N VAL A 122 8.12 3.12 -2.84
CA VAL A 122 7.75 1.88 -3.53
C VAL A 122 6.34 1.90 -4.13
N PRO A 123 5.28 2.40 -3.44
CA PRO A 123 3.96 2.52 -4.02
C PRO A 123 3.96 3.34 -5.32
N ASN A 124 4.69 4.46 -5.35
CA ASN A 124 4.75 5.34 -6.51
C ASN A 124 5.51 4.69 -7.68
N VAL A 125 6.62 4.00 -7.39
CA VAL A 125 7.42 3.32 -8.41
C VAL A 125 6.67 2.14 -9.01
N VAL A 126 6.08 1.28 -8.18
CA VAL A 126 5.30 0.12 -8.65
C VAL A 126 4.07 0.57 -9.44
N MET A 127 3.36 1.60 -8.98
CA MET A 127 2.20 2.14 -9.71
C MET A 127 2.57 2.81 -11.03
N ARG A 128 3.78 3.41 -11.14
CA ARG A 128 4.26 4.05 -12.37
C ARG A 128 4.49 3.08 -13.52
N PHE A 129 4.95 1.86 -13.23
CA PHE A 129 5.28 0.83 -14.22
C PHE A 129 4.15 -0.19 -14.47
N LYS A 130 3.16 -0.27 -13.58
CA LYS A 130 2.02 -1.17 -13.78
C LYS A 130 1.19 -0.71 -14.99
N LYS A 131 1.09 -1.59 -16.00
CA LYS A 131 0.22 -1.36 -17.16
C LYS A 131 -1.24 -1.33 -16.70
N LEU A 132 -1.89 -0.18 -16.81
CA LEU A 132 -3.33 -0.06 -16.57
C LEU A 132 -4.09 -0.73 -17.72
N ARG A 133 -5.19 -1.42 -17.38
CA ARG A 133 -6.06 -2.03 -18.38
C ARG A 133 -6.63 -0.93 -19.27
N GLN A 134 -6.43 -1.09 -20.56
CA GLN A 134 -6.93 -0.21 -21.61
C GLN A 134 -8.45 0.03 -21.46
N PRO A 135 -8.94 1.30 -21.48
CA PRO A 135 -10.35 1.59 -21.26
C PRO A 135 -11.22 1.03 -22.39
N THR A 136 -12.36 0.45 -22.06
CA THR A 136 -13.36 -0.04 -23.01
C THR A 136 -14.58 0.89 -23.04
N ARG A 137 -15.36 0.86 -24.11
CA ARG A 137 -16.60 1.66 -24.22
C ARG A 137 -17.53 1.42 -23.03
N LEU A 138 -17.80 0.16 -22.71
CA LEU A 138 -18.62 -0.21 -21.56
C LEU A 138 -18.06 0.33 -20.24
N SER A 139 -16.75 0.20 -19.98
CA SER A 139 -16.17 0.72 -18.73
C SER A 139 -16.28 2.24 -18.63
N VAL A 140 -16.15 2.96 -19.75
CA VAL A 140 -16.31 4.42 -19.79
C VAL A 140 -17.76 4.81 -19.51
N LEU A 141 -18.73 4.13 -20.14
CA LEU A 141 -20.16 4.35 -19.89
C LEU A 141 -20.54 4.09 -18.43
N MET A 142 -20.10 2.97 -17.84
CA MET A 142 -20.34 2.70 -16.42
C MET A 142 -19.71 3.74 -15.49
N ALA A 143 -18.51 4.22 -15.83
CA ALA A 143 -17.84 5.27 -15.05
C ALA A 143 -18.61 6.59 -15.14
N ILE A 144 -19.10 6.94 -16.33
CA ILE A 144 -19.94 8.12 -16.56
C ILE A 144 -21.22 8.02 -15.73
N GLU A 145 -21.94 6.91 -15.84
CA GLU A 145 -23.18 6.66 -15.10
C GLU A 145 -22.95 6.88 -13.60
N GLN A 146 -21.92 6.25 -13.02
CA GLN A 146 -21.55 6.40 -11.61
C GLN A 146 -21.20 7.84 -11.22
N ILE A 147 -20.50 8.59 -12.07
CA ILE A 147 -20.23 10.02 -11.83
C ILE A 147 -21.54 10.83 -11.81
N THR A 148 -22.54 10.43 -12.60
CA THR A 148 -23.80 11.15 -12.79
C THR A 148 -24.97 10.70 -11.90
N VAL A 149 -24.82 9.63 -11.11
CA VAL A 149 -25.89 9.12 -10.21
C VAL A 149 -26.47 10.21 -9.31
N GLY A 150 -25.63 11.14 -8.83
CA GLY A 150 -26.07 12.24 -7.96
C GLY A 150 -26.50 13.52 -8.67
N ASP A 151 -26.03 13.75 -9.90
CA ASP A 151 -26.33 14.94 -10.69
C ASP A 151 -26.27 14.61 -12.20
N PRO A 152 -27.42 14.45 -12.87
CA PRO A 152 -27.49 14.16 -14.30
C PRO A 152 -27.00 15.30 -15.21
N TYR A 153 -26.92 16.52 -14.68
CA TYR A 153 -26.54 17.71 -15.46
C TYR A 153 -25.05 18.03 -15.39
N ILE A 154 -24.28 17.20 -14.67
CA ILE A 154 -22.86 17.41 -14.49
C ILE A 154 -22.09 17.25 -15.80
N ASP A 155 -21.20 18.19 -16.08
CA ASP A 155 -20.33 18.12 -17.24
C ASP A 155 -19.16 17.16 -16.98
N ILE A 156 -18.91 16.32 -17.98
CA ILE A 156 -17.93 15.24 -17.95
C ILE A 156 -16.80 15.53 -18.95
N ASN A 157 -15.57 15.30 -18.51
CA ASN A 157 -14.36 15.42 -19.32
C ASN A 157 -13.58 14.10 -19.27
N ALA A 158 -12.84 13.79 -20.34
CA ALA A 158 -11.94 12.64 -20.44
C ALA A 158 -11.02 12.47 -19.22
N THR A 159 -10.50 13.58 -18.67
CA THR A 159 -9.63 13.54 -17.48
C THR A 159 -10.38 13.07 -16.24
N ARG A 160 -11.62 13.54 -16.05
CA ARG A 160 -12.48 13.19 -14.91
C ARG A 160 -12.86 11.71 -14.96
N VAL A 161 -13.24 11.21 -16.13
CA VAL A 161 -13.53 9.79 -16.36
C VAL A 161 -12.29 8.93 -16.15
N CYS A 162 -11.12 9.34 -16.66
CA CYS A 162 -9.87 8.62 -16.46
C CYS A 162 -9.46 8.55 -14.97
N ASN A 163 -9.67 9.63 -14.22
CA ASN A 163 -9.43 9.64 -12.78
C ASN A 163 -10.41 8.72 -12.03
N HIS A 164 -11.68 8.67 -12.44
CA HIS A 164 -12.68 7.76 -11.84
C HIS A 164 -12.35 6.29 -12.11
N LEU A 165 -11.94 5.94 -13.34
CA LEU A 165 -11.63 4.57 -13.74
C LEU A 165 -10.42 3.96 -13.03
N TYR A 166 -9.40 4.76 -12.73
CA TYR A 166 -8.11 4.25 -12.22
C TYR A 166 -7.69 4.87 -10.88
N GLY A 167 -8.44 5.84 -10.36
CA GLY A 167 -8.12 6.55 -9.12
C GLY A 167 -6.76 7.25 -9.17
N THR A 168 -6.08 7.26 -8.01
CA THR A 168 -4.73 7.79 -7.84
C THR A 168 -3.69 7.11 -8.75
N ARG A 169 -3.94 5.87 -9.18
CA ARG A 169 -3.04 5.15 -10.11
C ARG A 169 -2.94 5.83 -11.47
N SER A 170 -3.98 6.55 -11.92
CA SER A 170 -3.91 7.32 -13.18
C SER A 170 -2.92 8.47 -13.09
N VAL A 171 -2.74 9.07 -11.90
CA VAL A 171 -1.92 10.28 -11.72
C VAL A 171 -0.44 9.93 -11.84
N TYR A 172 -0.04 8.84 -11.20
CA TYR A 172 1.35 8.38 -11.18
C TYR A 172 1.76 7.52 -12.40
N ASN A 173 0.82 7.19 -13.30
CA ASN A 173 1.13 6.35 -14.45
C ASN A 173 1.89 7.12 -15.53
N SER A 174 3.03 6.56 -15.98
CA SER A 174 3.83 7.12 -17.07
C SER A 174 3.06 7.31 -18.39
N LYS A 175 2.00 6.52 -18.62
CA LYS A 175 1.18 6.53 -19.84
C LYS A 175 -0.16 7.24 -19.68
N ARG A 176 -0.33 8.08 -18.64
CA ARG A 176 -1.57 8.83 -18.36
C ARG A 176 -2.10 9.57 -19.60
N SER A 177 -1.24 10.30 -20.32
CA SER A 177 -1.64 11.08 -21.50
C SER A 177 -2.29 10.20 -22.57
N SER A 178 -1.76 9.01 -22.82
CA SER A 178 -2.34 8.06 -23.78
C SER A 178 -3.68 7.50 -23.33
N LEU A 179 -3.87 7.28 -22.03
CA LEU A 179 -5.14 6.83 -21.46
C LEU A 179 -6.21 7.90 -21.58
N VAL A 180 -5.88 9.16 -21.23
CA VAL A 180 -6.80 10.29 -21.34
C VAL A 180 -7.20 10.52 -22.80
N LYS A 181 -6.25 10.48 -23.74
CA LYS A 181 -6.55 10.60 -25.18
C LYS A 181 -7.51 9.51 -25.64
N ARG A 182 -7.29 8.26 -25.22
CA ARG A 182 -8.16 7.14 -25.59
C ARG A 182 -9.56 7.26 -24.97
N VAL A 183 -9.67 7.73 -23.73
CA VAL A 183 -10.97 8.05 -23.13
C VAL A 183 -11.65 9.19 -23.91
N GLY A 184 -10.90 10.21 -24.33
CA GLY A 184 -11.41 11.29 -25.19
C GLY A 184 -12.04 10.77 -26.49
N LEU A 185 -11.32 9.92 -27.23
CA LEU A 185 -11.84 9.28 -28.44
C LEU A 185 -13.11 8.46 -28.19
N ILE A 186 -13.20 7.79 -27.04
CA ILE A 186 -14.41 7.05 -26.66
C ILE A 186 -15.55 8.03 -26.38
N LEU A 187 -15.32 9.12 -25.66
CA LEU A 187 -16.35 10.14 -25.40
C LEU A 187 -16.85 10.81 -26.68
N GLU A 188 -15.94 11.11 -27.61
CA GLU A 188 -16.29 11.62 -28.94
C GLU A 188 -17.18 10.62 -29.71
N SER A 189 -16.79 9.34 -29.74
CA SER A 189 -17.59 8.28 -30.35
C SER A 189 -18.97 8.10 -29.69
N LEU A 190 -19.07 8.27 -28.37
CA LEU A 190 -20.34 8.23 -27.64
C LEU A 190 -21.22 9.47 -27.91
N ALA A 191 -20.60 10.61 -28.19
CA ALA A 191 -21.33 11.81 -28.62
C ALA A 191 -21.87 11.65 -30.04
N GLU A 192 -21.09 11.07 -30.96
CA GLU A 192 -21.55 10.72 -32.31
C GLU A 192 -22.72 9.73 -32.29
N SER A 193 -22.71 8.76 -31.39
CA SER A 193 -23.83 7.81 -31.23
C SER A 193 -25.04 8.39 -30.47
N GLN A 194 -25.01 9.66 -30.08
CA GLN A 194 -26.03 10.38 -29.31
C GLN A 194 -26.26 9.83 -27.88
N GLU A 195 -25.36 9.00 -27.37
CA GLU A 195 -25.35 8.58 -25.96
C GLU A 195 -24.89 9.74 -25.06
N LEU A 196 -24.05 10.62 -25.58
CA LEU A 196 -23.64 11.86 -24.93
C LEU A 196 -24.02 13.07 -25.78
N LYS A 197 -24.20 14.21 -25.14
CA LYS A 197 -24.36 15.52 -25.78
C LYS A 197 -23.12 16.36 -25.50
N ALA A 198 -22.45 16.86 -26.53
CA ALA A 198 -21.35 17.81 -26.35
C ALA A 198 -21.92 19.15 -25.85
N THR A 199 -21.48 19.63 -24.69
CA THR A 199 -21.88 20.93 -24.12
C THR A 199 -20.90 22.02 -24.54
N GLN A 200 -19.60 21.72 -24.51
CA GLN A 200 -18.48 22.58 -24.91
C GLN A 200 -17.43 21.71 -25.61
N SER A 201 -16.40 22.31 -26.23
CA SER A 201 -15.41 21.59 -27.06
C SER A 201 -14.70 20.40 -26.39
N ILE A 202 -14.71 20.30 -25.06
CA ILE A 202 -14.03 19.24 -24.28
C ILE A 202 -14.99 18.58 -23.25
N ASN A 203 -16.22 19.07 -23.13
CA ASN A 203 -17.16 18.66 -22.08
C ASN A 203 -18.41 17.98 -22.68
N PHE A 204 -18.84 16.91 -22.03
CA PHE A 204 -19.94 16.05 -22.44
C PHE A 204 -20.97 15.91 -21.33
N ARG A 205 -22.24 15.74 -21.71
CA ARG A 205 -23.35 15.48 -20.80
C ARG A 205 -24.06 14.19 -21.17
N VAL A 206 -24.53 13.46 -20.17
CA VAL A 206 -25.23 12.18 -20.34
C VAL A 206 -26.62 12.40 -20.91
N THR A 207 -27.05 11.55 -21.84
CA THR A 207 -28.44 11.48 -22.31
C THR A 207 -29.09 10.19 -21.84
N GLY A 208 -30.42 10.12 -21.86
CA GLY A 208 -31.14 8.87 -21.52
C GLY A 208 -30.78 7.68 -22.41
N LYS A 209 -30.25 7.92 -23.62
CA LYS A 209 -29.79 6.87 -24.54
C LYS A 209 -28.57 6.12 -23.99
N ALA A 210 -27.70 6.79 -23.23
CA ALA A 210 -26.55 6.15 -22.60
C ALA A 210 -26.95 5.04 -21.63
N LEU A 211 -28.06 5.21 -20.89
CA LEU A 211 -28.54 4.20 -19.94
C LEU A 211 -28.95 2.92 -20.67
N VAL A 212 -29.77 3.06 -21.72
CA VAL A 212 -30.21 1.94 -22.57
C VAL A 212 -29.03 1.22 -23.20
N THR A 213 -28.04 1.96 -23.72
CA THR A 213 -26.85 1.36 -24.31
C THR A 213 -25.98 0.65 -23.26
N THR A 214 -25.90 1.19 -22.04
CA THR A 214 -25.14 0.57 -20.95
C THR A 214 -25.76 -0.77 -20.54
N GLU A 215 -27.08 -0.82 -20.37
CA GLU A 215 -27.82 -2.05 -20.08
C GLU A 215 -27.64 -3.10 -21.18
N HIS A 216 -27.77 -2.70 -22.45
CA HIS A 216 -27.57 -3.58 -23.60
C HIS A 216 -26.15 -4.18 -23.64
N LEU A 217 -25.12 -3.33 -23.50
CA LEU A 217 -23.73 -3.78 -23.51
C LEU A 217 -23.39 -4.67 -22.29
N LEU A 218 -24.04 -4.44 -21.14
CA LEU A 218 -23.91 -5.33 -19.98
C LEU A 218 -24.53 -6.70 -20.24
N GLU A 219 -25.70 -6.74 -20.88
CA GLU A 219 -26.37 -7.97 -21.23
C GLU A 219 -25.57 -8.80 -22.23
N GLU A 220 -25.06 -8.17 -23.30
CA GLU A 220 -24.18 -8.82 -24.29
C GLU A 220 -22.94 -9.41 -23.62
N ARG A 221 -22.25 -8.63 -22.78
CA ARG A 221 -21.07 -9.11 -22.05
C ARG A 221 -21.39 -10.27 -21.11
N ASN A 222 -22.57 -10.27 -20.50
CA ASN A 222 -23.03 -11.38 -19.67
C ASN A 222 -23.39 -12.62 -20.50
N LYS A 223 -23.91 -12.46 -21.72
CA LYS A 223 -24.13 -13.55 -22.68
C LYS A 223 -22.81 -14.15 -23.14
N GLU A 224 -21.85 -13.32 -23.54
CA GLU A 224 -20.49 -13.74 -23.92
C GLU A 224 -19.83 -14.54 -22.79
N ARG A 225 -19.81 -14.00 -21.57
CA ARG A 225 -19.21 -14.69 -20.41
C ARG A 225 -19.88 -16.04 -20.13
N ARG A 226 -21.20 -16.15 -20.31
CA ARG A 226 -21.92 -17.42 -20.18
C ARG A 226 -21.51 -18.39 -21.29
N SER A 227 -21.43 -17.91 -22.53
CA SER A 227 -20.98 -18.70 -23.67
C SER A 227 -19.54 -19.22 -23.48
N GLU A 228 -18.61 -18.38 -23.03
CA GLU A 228 -17.23 -18.76 -22.74
C GLU A 228 -17.12 -19.84 -21.65
N ARG A 229 -17.91 -19.71 -20.57
CA ARG A 229 -17.97 -20.71 -19.50
C ARG A 229 -18.51 -22.04 -20.02
N ASN A 230 -19.58 -21.99 -20.81
CA ASN A 230 -20.17 -23.19 -21.43
C ASN A 230 -19.18 -23.85 -22.40
N ALA A 231 -18.51 -23.07 -23.25
CA ALA A 231 -17.50 -23.58 -24.17
C ALA A 231 -16.31 -24.20 -23.43
N THR A 232 -15.88 -23.59 -22.32
CA THR A 232 -14.81 -24.14 -21.48
C THR A 232 -15.24 -25.45 -20.82
N ALA A 233 -16.45 -25.52 -20.28
CA ALA A 233 -17.02 -26.75 -19.73
C ALA A 233 -17.11 -27.85 -20.80
N MET A 234 -17.56 -27.49 -22.01
CA MET A 234 -17.66 -28.42 -23.14
C MET A 234 -16.29 -28.95 -23.57
N ARG A 235 -15.25 -28.10 -23.59
CA ARG A 235 -13.87 -28.55 -23.88
C ARG A 235 -13.37 -29.55 -22.83
N TRP A 236 -13.62 -29.27 -21.56
CA TRP A 236 -13.26 -30.19 -20.47
C TRP A 236 -13.99 -31.52 -20.57
N LEU A 237 -15.30 -31.48 -20.85
CA LEU A 237 -16.10 -32.68 -21.03
C LEU A 237 -15.64 -33.49 -22.25
N THR A 238 -15.32 -32.82 -23.36
CA THR A 238 -14.77 -33.45 -24.56
C THR A 238 -13.42 -34.09 -24.28
N ALA A 239 -12.52 -33.41 -23.54
CA ALA A 239 -11.24 -33.97 -23.12
C ALA A 239 -11.43 -35.22 -22.25
N ALA A 240 -12.37 -35.19 -21.30
CA ALA A 240 -12.69 -36.36 -20.47
C ALA A 240 -13.20 -37.55 -21.32
N LEU A 241 -14.09 -37.29 -22.28
CA LEU A 241 -14.59 -38.33 -23.19
C LEU A 241 -13.49 -38.93 -24.07
N VAL A 242 -12.56 -38.10 -24.58
CA VAL A 242 -11.41 -38.60 -25.35
C VAL A 242 -10.54 -39.51 -24.49
N VAL A 243 -10.27 -39.13 -23.24
CA VAL A 243 -9.49 -39.97 -22.30
C VAL A 243 -10.20 -41.30 -22.04
N ILE A 244 -11.50 -41.28 -21.77
CA ILE A 244 -12.30 -42.50 -21.56
C ILE A 244 -12.28 -43.38 -22.83
N GLY A 245 -12.45 -42.79 -24.01
CA GLY A 245 -12.38 -43.52 -25.29
C GLY A 245 -11.00 -44.15 -25.54
N MET A 246 -9.91 -43.49 -25.16
CA MET A 246 -8.56 -44.05 -25.23
C MET A 246 -8.41 -45.29 -24.34
N PHE A 247 -8.97 -45.26 -23.12
CA PHE A 247 -8.99 -46.44 -22.24
C PHE A 247 -9.86 -47.58 -22.80
N GLN A 248 -11.03 -47.27 -23.37
CA GLN A 248 -11.92 -48.30 -23.96
C GLN A 248 -11.35 -48.94 -25.23
N SER A 249 -10.59 -48.19 -26.02
CA SER A 249 -10.01 -48.66 -27.28
C SER A 249 -8.75 -49.52 -27.12
N GLU A 250 -8.35 -49.85 -25.88
CA GLU A 250 -7.13 -50.61 -25.53
C GLU A 250 -5.81 -49.99 -26.05
N LEU A 251 -5.84 -48.73 -26.49
CA LEU A 251 -4.67 -47.99 -26.97
C LEU A 251 -3.63 -47.72 -25.87
N LEU A 252 -4.07 -47.72 -24.61
CA LEU A 252 -3.24 -47.71 -23.41
C LEU A 252 -3.42 -49.05 -22.67
N ARG A 253 -2.47 -49.98 -22.86
CA ARG A 253 -2.39 -51.20 -22.05
C ARG A 253 -1.90 -50.85 -20.64
N THR A 254 -2.83 -50.47 -19.77
CA THR A 254 -2.62 -50.43 -18.33
C THR A 254 -3.51 -51.46 -17.67
N GLU A 255 -3.00 -52.21 -16.69
CA GLU A 255 -3.71 -53.25 -15.92
C GLU A 255 -4.95 -52.73 -15.14
N PHE A 256 -5.28 -51.44 -15.25
CA PHE A 256 -6.43 -50.82 -14.61
C PHE A 256 -7.68 -50.89 -15.51
N TYR A 257 -8.52 -51.89 -15.25
CA TYR A 257 -9.86 -52.00 -15.81
C TYR A 257 -10.81 -51.07 -15.02
N ILE A 258 -10.91 -49.79 -15.41
CA ILE A 258 -11.95 -48.92 -14.85
C ILE A 258 -13.26 -49.29 -15.55
N SER A 259 -14.11 -50.07 -14.87
CA SER A 259 -15.43 -50.39 -15.40
C SER A 259 -16.32 -49.15 -15.38
N ILE A 260 -17.05 -48.95 -16.48
CA ILE A 260 -17.99 -47.83 -16.64
C ILE A 260 -19.05 -47.87 -15.54
N ASP A 261 -19.44 -49.07 -15.09
CA ASP A 261 -20.36 -49.27 -13.96
C ASP A 261 -19.88 -48.64 -12.66
N THR A 262 -18.57 -48.67 -12.36
CA THR A 262 -18.03 -48.00 -11.17
C THR A 262 -18.13 -46.48 -11.28
N ILE A 263 -17.91 -45.92 -12.47
CA ILE A 263 -18.02 -44.47 -12.72
C ILE A 263 -19.49 -44.02 -12.65
N VAL A 264 -20.40 -44.76 -13.28
CA VAL A 264 -21.84 -44.46 -13.30
C VAL A 264 -22.43 -44.58 -11.90
N SER A 265 -22.06 -45.63 -11.15
CA SER A 265 -22.52 -45.79 -9.76
C SER A 265 -21.98 -44.67 -8.84
N THR A 266 -20.71 -44.28 -8.95
CA THR A 266 -20.17 -43.16 -8.15
C THR A 266 -20.77 -41.81 -8.51
N LEU A 267 -21.04 -41.54 -9.79
CA LEU A 267 -21.76 -40.32 -10.21
C LEU A 267 -23.21 -40.32 -9.71
N SER A 268 -23.91 -41.46 -9.76
CA SER A 268 -25.27 -41.57 -9.25
C SER A 268 -25.35 -41.39 -7.73
N SER A 269 -24.37 -41.87 -6.96
CA SER A 269 -24.33 -41.66 -5.51
C SER A 269 -24.02 -40.20 -5.16
N LEU A 270 -23.15 -39.54 -5.93
CA LEU A 270 -22.80 -38.13 -5.73
C LEU A 270 -23.96 -37.17 -6.10
N LEU A 271 -24.74 -37.50 -7.13
CA LEU A 271 -25.92 -36.73 -7.52
C LEU A 271 -27.14 -37.04 -6.63
N GLY A 272 -27.26 -38.27 -6.12
CA GLY A 272 -28.30 -38.66 -5.17
C GLY A 272 -28.20 -37.93 -3.82
N ASP A 273 -26.98 -37.64 -3.36
CA ASP A 273 -26.74 -36.89 -2.11
C ASP A 273 -27.06 -35.39 -2.21
N ILE A 274 -27.23 -34.84 -3.42
CA ILE A 274 -27.62 -33.44 -3.62
C ILE A 274 -29.14 -33.25 -3.47
N HIS A 275 -29.94 -34.31 -3.63
CA HIS A 275 -31.40 -34.23 -3.57
C HIS A 275 -32.00 -34.53 -2.18
N THR A 276 -31.20 -35.00 -1.22
CA THR A 276 -31.63 -35.38 0.14
C THR A 276 -31.23 -34.36 1.22
N LYS A 277 -30.56 -33.26 0.86
CA LYS A 277 -30.26 -32.11 1.75
C LYS A 277 -30.94 -30.83 1.27
N GLY A 278 -32.25 -30.92 1.03
CA GLY A 278 -33.18 -29.80 0.94
C GLY A 278 -34.17 -29.86 2.10
#